data_AF-A0A1C6D2U3-F1
#
_entry.id   AF-A0A1C6D2U3-F1
#
_cell.length_a   1.000
_cell.length_b   1.000
_cell.length_c   1.000
_cell.angle_alpha   90.00
_cell.angle_beta   90.00
_cell.angle_gamma   90.00
#
_symmetry.space_group_name_H-M   'P 1'
#
loop_
_entity.id
_entity.type
_entity.pdbx_description
1 polymer ?
#
loop_
_entity_poly.entity_id
_entity_poly.type
_entity_poly.pdbx_seq_one_letter_code
_entity_poly.pdbx_strand_id
1 'polypeptide(L)'
;MSLGTNISRLRAEKRLSQGDLAEVLEVSRQSVSKWETDSSVPDLDKLIKLSQLFGVTLDELVTGAEPQLKVETPPVMVSPSMPGRKIAGIILFCMAFLAFLIPTVLGGILVGLILAVPFLVCGIICFLVRKRPGLWCAWAAYLAVYIFCYYGTRISWNLFFFTFSWEEVGTPVYTFAAWIQSLMILALLIGTVRSFCTFSFPPTRRNGVILVVLWIEFLAYRLLTAPIADLLSAPEIPVTSMWALMALILMAGIASLILLAIVLTLSVRMAAAWRASHC
;
A
#
# COMPACT_ATOMS: atom_id res chain seq x y z
N MET A 1 14.28 22.69 -37.80
CA MET A 1 15.50 22.76 -38.63
C MET A 1 16.12 21.37 -38.66
N SER A 2 16.90 21.00 -39.68
CA SER A 2 17.63 19.72 -39.65
C SER A 2 18.88 19.82 -38.79
N LEU A 3 19.43 18.69 -38.35
CA LEU A 3 20.68 18.64 -37.59
C LEU A 3 21.84 19.29 -38.38
N GLY A 4 22.00 18.97 -39.66
CA GLY A 4 23.07 19.54 -40.49
C GLY A 4 22.95 21.05 -40.68
N THR A 5 21.73 21.55 -40.93
CA THR A 5 21.48 23.00 -41.04
C THR A 5 21.72 23.72 -39.71
N ASN A 6 21.42 23.07 -38.57
CA ASN A 6 21.68 23.62 -37.25
C ASN A 6 23.18 23.65 -36.90
N ILE A 7 23.94 22.60 -37.24
CA ILE A 7 25.40 22.57 -37.09
C ILE A 7 26.05 23.70 -37.90
N SER A 8 25.63 23.89 -39.16
CA SER A 8 26.15 24.96 -40.04
C SER A 8 25.87 26.35 -39.46
N ARG A 9 24.66 26.57 -38.92
CA ARG A 9 24.28 27.82 -38.24
C ARG A 9 25.16 28.07 -37.00
N LEU A 10 25.24 27.12 -36.08
CA LEU A 10 26.01 27.25 -34.83
C LEU A 10 27.51 27.44 -35.12
N ARG A 11 28.04 26.78 -36.16
CA ARG A 11 29.41 27.00 -36.63
C ARG A 11 29.63 28.43 -37.10
N ALA A 12 28.70 28.97 -37.90
CA ALA A 12 28.76 30.34 -38.40
C ALA A 12 28.67 31.38 -37.27
N GLU A 13 27.84 31.13 -36.26
CA GLU A 13 27.72 31.99 -35.06
C GLU A 13 29.02 32.06 -34.25
N LYS A 14 29.76 30.95 -34.16
CA LYS A 14 31.10 30.89 -33.56
C LYS A 14 32.21 31.36 -34.50
N ARG A 15 31.89 31.79 -35.73
CA ARG A 15 32.83 32.24 -36.78
C ARG A 15 33.90 31.21 -37.13
N LEU A 16 33.58 29.92 -37.05
CA LEU A 16 34.51 28.84 -37.38
C LEU A 16 34.39 28.44 -38.86
N SER A 17 35.50 28.16 -39.52
CA SER A 17 35.50 27.49 -40.82
C SER A 17 35.16 26.00 -40.67
N GLN A 18 34.74 25.34 -41.76
CA GLN A 18 34.56 23.88 -41.74
C GLN A 18 35.87 23.13 -41.43
N GLY A 19 37.03 23.73 -41.75
CA GLY A 19 38.34 23.18 -41.41
C GLY A 19 38.61 23.30 -39.91
N ASP A 20 38.31 24.46 -39.33
CA ASP A 20 38.54 24.74 -37.91
C ASP A 20 37.66 23.83 -37.04
N LEU A 21 36.39 23.64 -37.43
CA LEU A 21 35.50 22.72 -36.72
C LEU A 21 35.97 21.26 -36.85
N ALA A 22 36.53 20.89 -38.01
CA ALA A 22 37.07 19.56 -38.24
C ALA A 22 38.31 19.29 -37.39
N GLU A 23 39.18 20.28 -37.22
CA GLU A 23 40.37 20.22 -36.36
C GLU A 23 39.98 20.04 -34.89
N VAL A 24 39.06 20.87 -34.38
CA VAL A 24 38.57 20.80 -32.98
C VAL A 24 37.91 19.45 -32.68
N LEU A 25 37.21 18.88 -33.66
CA LEU A 25 36.52 17.61 -33.49
C LEU A 25 37.38 16.40 -33.88
N GLU A 26 38.64 16.60 -34.29
CA GLU A 26 39.55 15.54 -34.75
C GLU A 26 38.91 14.67 -35.85
N VAL A 27 38.38 15.31 -36.88
CA VAL A 27 37.77 14.66 -38.06
C VAL A 27 38.25 15.32 -39.35
N SER A 28 37.92 14.72 -40.50
CA SER A 28 38.21 15.35 -41.78
C SER A 28 37.24 16.50 -42.08
N ARG A 29 37.69 17.52 -42.81
CA ARG A 29 36.83 18.59 -43.34
C ARG A 29 35.66 18.04 -44.18
N GLN A 30 35.88 16.92 -44.87
CA GLN A 30 34.83 16.23 -45.64
C GLN A 30 33.72 15.66 -44.74
N SER A 31 34.07 15.17 -43.55
CA SER A 31 33.09 14.66 -42.57
C SER A 31 32.17 15.79 -42.11
N VAL A 32 32.72 16.95 -41.75
CA VAL A 32 31.94 18.14 -41.37
C VAL A 32 31.03 18.60 -42.51
N SER A 33 31.54 18.65 -43.75
CA SER A 33 30.72 19.00 -44.90
C SER A 33 29.54 18.03 -45.11
N LYS A 34 29.75 16.73 -44.93
CA LYS A 34 28.67 15.73 -45.05
C LYS A 34 27.65 15.83 -43.93
N TRP A 35 28.05 16.23 -42.72
CA TRP A 35 27.12 16.49 -41.62
C TRP A 35 26.27 17.71 -41.90
N GLU A 36 26.86 18.81 -42.39
CA GLU A 36 26.14 20.04 -42.71
C GLU A 36 25.15 19.89 -43.88
N THR A 37 25.39 18.95 -44.80
CA THR A 37 24.49 18.62 -45.92
C THR A 37 23.55 17.45 -45.63
N ASP A 38 23.40 17.04 -44.36
CA ASP A 38 22.59 15.90 -43.91
C ASP A 38 22.90 14.57 -44.67
N SER A 39 24.08 14.48 -45.29
CA SER A 39 24.51 13.31 -46.09
C SER A 39 25.11 12.20 -45.23
N SER A 40 25.45 12.51 -43.98
CA SER A 40 25.80 11.56 -42.93
C SER A 40 25.52 12.17 -41.57
N VAL A 41 25.34 11.34 -40.54
CA VAL A 41 25.08 11.80 -39.17
C VAL A 41 26.35 11.64 -38.32
N PRO A 42 26.72 12.60 -37.46
CA PRO A 42 27.82 12.42 -36.52
C PRO A 42 27.48 11.36 -35.46
N ASP A 43 28.49 10.59 -35.04
CA ASP A 43 28.32 9.63 -33.94
C ASP A 43 28.06 10.34 -32.61
N LEU A 44 27.53 9.62 -31.62
CA LEU A 44 27.14 10.15 -30.32
C LEU A 44 28.27 10.94 -29.64
N ASP A 45 29.50 10.44 -29.68
CA ASP A 45 30.66 11.12 -29.10
C ASP A 45 30.92 12.48 -29.77
N LYS A 46 30.74 12.57 -31.09
CA LYS A 46 30.89 13.82 -31.84
C LYS A 46 29.73 14.77 -31.58
N LEU A 47 28.51 14.25 -31.41
CA LEU A 47 27.34 15.05 -31.01
C LEU A 47 27.52 15.68 -29.62
N ILE A 48 28.07 14.93 -28.65
CA ILE A 48 28.38 15.47 -27.31
C ILE A 48 29.47 16.54 -27.40
N LYS A 49 30.53 16.32 -28.18
CA LYS A 49 31.58 17.33 -28.38
C LYS A 49 31.03 18.59 -29.06
N LEU A 50 30.15 18.43 -30.07
CA LEU A 50 29.48 19.54 -30.74
C LEU A 50 28.59 20.34 -29.78
N SER A 51 27.79 19.67 -28.95
CA SER A 51 26.92 20.35 -27.98
C SER A 51 27.73 21.16 -26.96
N GLN A 52 28.86 20.60 -26.49
CA GLN A 52 29.80 21.29 -25.59
C GLN A 52 30.49 22.48 -26.27
N LEU A 53 30.96 22.31 -27.51
CA LEU A 53 31.65 23.36 -28.27
C LEU A 53 30.74 24.56 -28.55
N PHE A 54 29.49 24.28 -28.93
CA PHE A 54 28.51 25.33 -29.25
C PHE A 54 27.84 25.89 -27.99
N GLY A 55 27.88 25.19 -26.86
CA GLY A 55 27.27 25.62 -25.60
C GLY A 55 25.76 25.39 -25.57
N VAL A 56 25.27 24.42 -26.33
CA VAL A 56 23.85 24.09 -26.50
C VAL A 56 23.56 22.71 -25.89
N THR A 57 22.28 22.41 -25.63
CA THR A 57 21.91 21.04 -25.24
C THR A 57 21.94 20.09 -26.44
N LEU A 58 22.09 18.78 -26.20
CA LEU A 58 21.99 17.79 -27.28
C LEU A 58 20.62 17.84 -27.98
N ASP A 59 19.56 18.10 -27.23
CA ASP A 59 18.20 18.23 -27.76
C ASP A 59 18.09 19.43 -28.70
N GLU A 60 18.62 20.59 -28.29
CA GLU A 60 18.72 21.80 -29.12
C GLU A 60 19.58 21.57 -30.37
N LEU A 61 20.70 20.86 -30.23
CA LEU A 61 21.58 20.53 -31.36
C LEU A 61 20.84 19.70 -32.42
N VAL A 62 20.06 18.70 -32.00
CA VAL A 62 19.39 17.73 -32.89
C VAL A 62 18.07 18.27 -33.46
N THR A 63 17.26 18.94 -32.65
CA THR A 63 15.93 19.42 -33.05
C THR A 63 15.94 20.83 -33.65
N GLY A 64 16.99 21.62 -33.36
CA GLY A 64 17.08 23.03 -33.77
C GLY A 64 16.05 23.93 -33.09
N ALA A 65 15.45 23.47 -31.99
CA ALA A 65 14.62 24.31 -31.14
C ALA A 65 15.55 25.09 -30.19
N GLU A 66 15.47 26.42 -30.21
CA GLU A 66 16.12 27.25 -29.18
C GLU A 66 15.68 26.76 -27.80
N PRO A 67 16.56 26.86 -26.77
CA PRO A 67 16.20 26.43 -25.44
C PRO A 67 14.94 27.23 -25.08
N GLN A 68 13.87 26.53 -24.73
CA GLN A 68 12.84 27.17 -23.94
C GLN A 68 13.59 27.69 -22.73
N LEU A 69 13.85 29.00 -22.72
CA LEU A 69 14.29 29.77 -21.58
C LEU A 69 13.44 29.19 -20.46
N LYS A 70 14.08 28.42 -19.58
CA LYS A 70 13.41 27.89 -18.42
C LYS A 70 13.06 29.15 -17.67
N VAL A 71 11.83 29.64 -17.90
CA VAL A 71 11.27 30.77 -17.19
C VAL A 71 11.42 30.32 -15.76
N GLU A 72 12.41 30.89 -15.08
CA GLU A 72 12.61 30.75 -13.66
C GLU A 72 11.41 31.48 -13.09
N THR A 73 10.30 30.75 -13.08
CA THR A 73 9.08 31.15 -12.42
C THR A 73 9.55 31.45 -11.01
N PRO A 74 9.29 32.68 -10.49
CA PRO A 74 9.65 32.99 -9.10
C PRO A 74 9.18 31.81 -8.26
N PRO A 75 10.01 31.31 -7.32
CA PRO A 75 9.78 30.03 -6.69
C PRO A 75 8.32 30.02 -6.25
N VAL A 76 7.51 29.22 -6.95
CA VAL A 76 6.13 29.02 -6.56
C VAL A 76 6.29 28.50 -5.15
N MET A 77 5.91 29.31 -4.17
CA MET A 77 5.81 28.86 -2.79
C MET A 77 4.75 27.78 -2.84
N VAL A 78 5.18 26.55 -3.08
CA VAL A 78 4.38 25.37 -2.90
C VAL A 78 4.10 25.39 -1.41
N SER A 79 2.95 25.96 -1.04
CA SER A 79 2.44 25.85 0.32
C SER A 79 2.59 24.38 0.68
N PRO A 80 3.21 24.02 1.80
CA PRO A 80 3.42 22.62 2.14
C PRO A 80 2.04 21.96 2.22
N SER A 81 1.65 21.28 1.15
CA SER A 81 0.35 20.63 1.08
C SER A 81 0.43 19.45 2.02
N MET A 82 -0.40 19.50 3.06
CA MET A 82 -0.34 18.48 4.09
C MET A 82 -0.73 17.14 3.44
N PRO A 83 0.06 16.05 3.63
CA PRO A 83 -0.29 14.76 3.09
C PRO A 83 -1.71 14.37 3.49
N GLY A 84 -2.55 13.93 2.54
CA GLY A 84 -3.98 13.65 2.79
C GLY A 84 -4.24 12.73 3.99
N ARG A 85 -3.32 11.81 4.32
CA ARG A 85 -3.39 10.98 5.54
C ARG A 85 -3.40 11.79 6.84
N LYS A 86 -2.64 12.89 6.92
CA LYS A 86 -2.62 13.74 8.11
C LYS A 86 -3.92 14.54 8.24
N ILE A 87 -4.48 15.01 7.13
CA ILE A 87 -5.80 15.66 7.10
C ILE A 87 -6.87 14.67 7.60
N ALA A 88 -6.88 13.45 7.07
CA ALA A 88 -7.79 12.40 7.55
C ALA A 88 -7.59 12.11 9.05
N GLY A 89 -6.34 12.09 9.54
CA GLY A 89 -6.04 11.96 10.96
C GLY A 89 -6.63 13.08 11.82
N ILE A 90 -6.53 14.34 11.40
CA ILE A 90 -7.12 15.49 12.09
C ILE A 90 -8.64 15.35 12.14
N ILE A 91 -9.29 15.03 11.01
CA ILE A 91 -10.73 14.81 10.94
C ILE A 91 -11.16 13.70 11.91
N LEU A 92 -10.44 12.58 11.94
CA LEU A 92 -10.73 11.47 12.84
C LEU A 92 -10.59 11.84 14.32
N PHE A 93 -9.63 12.69 14.70
CA PHE A 93 -9.55 13.21 16.07
C PHE A 93 -10.72 14.13 16.42
N CYS A 94 -11.16 14.98 15.50
CA CYS A 94 -12.37 15.79 15.68
C CYS A 94 -13.61 14.90 15.85
N MET A 95 -13.75 13.87 15.01
CA MET A 95 -14.84 12.89 15.12
C MET A 95 -14.78 12.11 16.42
N ALA A 96 -13.58 11.73 16.89
CA ALA A 96 -13.40 11.06 18.18
C ALA A 96 -13.85 11.94 19.35
N PHE A 97 -13.51 13.24 19.32
CA PHE A 97 -13.94 14.19 20.33
C PHE A 97 -15.47 14.33 20.37
N LEU A 98 -16.12 14.45 19.20
CA LEU A 98 -17.58 14.50 19.10
C LEU A 98 -18.23 13.20 19.56
N ALA A 99 -17.68 12.04 19.16
CA ALA A 99 -18.14 10.71 19.55
C ALA A 99 -17.93 10.42 21.05
N PHE A 100 -17.02 11.13 21.71
CA PHE A 100 -16.89 11.09 23.16
C PHE A 100 -17.90 12.01 23.85
N LEU A 101 -17.98 13.28 23.43
CA LEU A 101 -18.75 14.31 24.11
C LEU A 101 -20.27 14.04 24.05
N ILE A 102 -20.82 13.76 22.88
CA ILE A 102 -22.28 13.62 22.69
C ILE A 102 -22.84 12.44 23.49
N PRO A 103 -22.29 11.21 23.37
CA PRO A 103 -22.82 10.05 24.09
C PRO A 103 -22.49 10.09 25.59
N THR A 104 -21.45 10.80 26.02
CA THR A 104 -21.13 10.93 27.45
C THR A 104 -22.20 11.71 28.21
N VAL A 105 -22.77 12.75 27.58
CA VAL A 105 -23.87 13.55 28.16
C VAL A 105 -25.15 12.72 28.29
N LEU A 106 -25.40 11.79 27.35
CA LEU A 106 -26.64 11.01 27.30
C LEU A 106 -26.57 9.64 27.98
N GLY A 107 -25.42 8.98 27.91
CA GLY A 107 -25.23 7.56 28.26
C GLY A 107 -24.00 7.28 29.13
N GLY A 108 -23.34 8.32 29.63
CA GLY A 108 -22.21 8.22 30.54
C GLY A 108 -20.85 7.99 29.86
N ILE A 109 -19.79 8.17 30.66
CA ILE A 109 -18.40 8.22 30.19
C ILE A 109 -17.97 6.94 29.45
N LEU A 110 -18.42 5.78 29.93
CA LEU A 110 -18.02 4.49 29.37
C LEU A 110 -18.51 4.33 27.92
N VAL A 111 -19.74 4.76 27.62
CA VAL A 111 -20.31 4.71 26.26
C VAL A 111 -19.56 5.66 25.33
N GLY A 112 -19.25 6.88 25.80
CA GLY A 112 -18.45 7.83 25.04
C GLY A 112 -17.06 7.31 24.71
N LEU A 113 -16.37 6.66 25.67
CA LEU A 113 -15.05 6.07 25.44
C LEU A 113 -15.10 4.95 24.40
N ILE A 114 -16.05 4.02 24.51
CA ILE A 114 -16.19 2.90 23.57
C ILE A 114 -16.37 3.41 22.14
N LEU A 115 -17.20 4.43 21.94
CA LEU A 115 -17.47 5.00 20.62
C LEU A 115 -16.31 5.85 20.08
N ALA A 116 -15.53 6.49 20.94
CA ALA A 116 -14.40 7.32 20.53
C ALA A 116 -13.13 6.52 20.15
N VAL A 117 -12.88 5.39 20.82
CA VAL A 117 -11.65 4.58 20.65
C VAL A 117 -11.36 4.20 19.19
N PRO A 118 -12.30 3.71 18.37
CA PRO A 118 -12.03 3.37 16.97
C PRO A 118 -11.52 4.56 16.16
N PHE A 119 -12.07 5.76 16.39
CA PHE A 119 -11.66 6.98 15.71
C PHE A 119 -10.29 7.45 16.18
N LEU A 120 -9.99 7.36 17.48
CA LEU A 120 -8.65 7.68 18.02
C LEU A 120 -7.59 6.75 17.43
N VAL A 121 -7.83 5.44 17.43
CA VAL A 121 -6.89 4.45 16.89
C VAL A 121 -6.67 4.70 15.39
N CYS A 122 -7.73 4.90 14.61
CA CYS A 122 -7.62 5.24 13.19
C CYS A 122 -6.88 6.57 12.96
N GLY A 123 -7.11 7.58 13.80
CA GLY A 123 -6.41 8.86 13.76
C GLY A 123 -4.90 8.68 13.97
N ILE A 124 -4.51 7.94 15.01
CA ILE A 124 -3.12 7.59 15.31
C ILE A 124 -2.48 6.82 14.13
N ILE A 125 -3.18 5.82 13.57
CA ILE A 125 -2.71 5.06 12.41
C ILE A 125 -2.44 5.99 11.22
N CYS A 126 -3.33 6.93 10.93
CA CYS A 126 -3.18 7.89 9.84
C CYS A 126 -1.94 8.79 9.99
N PHE A 127 -1.50 9.07 11.23
CA PHE A 127 -0.28 9.83 11.52
C PHE A 127 0.99 8.98 11.48
N LEU A 128 0.98 7.80 12.10
CA LEU A 128 2.16 6.95 12.26
C LEU A 128 2.45 6.10 11.01
N VAL A 129 1.42 5.57 10.37
CA VAL A 129 1.57 4.59 9.30
C VAL A 129 1.64 5.28 7.94
N ARG A 130 2.82 5.22 7.32
CA ARG A 130 3.04 5.83 6.00
C ARG A 130 2.47 5.02 4.85
N LYS A 131 2.44 3.69 4.96
CA LYS A 131 2.01 2.77 3.90
C LYS A 131 0.62 2.22 4.20
N ARG A 132 -0.33 2.45 3.28
CA ARG A 132 -1.70 1.89 3.30
C ARG A 132 -2.49 2.18 4.59
N PRO A 133 -2.50 3.43 5.09
CA PRO A 133 -3.19 3.76 6.35
C PRO A 133 -4.67 3.35 6.34
N GLY A 134 -5.36 3.49 5.20
CA GLY A 134 -6.77 3.09 5.07
C GLY A 134 -7.04 1.59 5.33
N LEU A 135 -6.13 0.69 4.92
CA LEU A 135 -6.27 -0.74 5.19
C LEU A 135 -6.12 -1.03 6.69
N TRP A 136 -5.14 -0.40 7.34
CA TRP A 136 -4.92 -0.54 8.77
C TRP A 136 -6.07 0.06 9.59
N CYS A 137 -6.62 1.20 9.17
CA CYS A 137 -7.81 1.77 9.78
C CYS A 137 -9.03 0.84 9.62
N ALA A 138 -9.19 0.20 8.46
CA ALA A 138 -10.28 -0.74 8.23
C ALA A 138 -10.18 -1.97 9.16
N TRP A 139 -8.98 -2.54 9.33
CA TRP A 139 -8.74 -3.60 10.30
C TRP A 139 -8.98 -3.15 11.75
N ALA A 140 -8.49 -1.97 12.13
CA ALA A 140 -8.67 -1.43 13.47
C ALA A 140 -10.16 -1.20 13.80
N ALA A 141 -10.91 -0.62 12.87
CA ALA A 141 -12.35 -0.41 13.02
C ALA A 141 -13.10 -1.74 13.12
N TYR A 142 -12.78 -2.72 12.26
CA TYR A 142 -13.38 -4.05 12.33
C TYR A 142 -13.10 -4.74 13.67
N LEU A 143 -11.85 -4.72 14.14
CA LEU A 143 -11.48 -5.31 15.42
C LEU A 143 -12.21 -4.64 16.58
N ALA A 144 -12.37 -3.33 16.58
CA ALA A 144 -13.12 -2.64 17.62
C ALA A 144 -14.60 -3.06 17.66
N VAL A 145 -15.26 -3.15 16.49
CA VAL A 145 -16.63 -3.66 16.38
C VAL A 145 -16.71 -5.12 16.83
N TYR A 146 -15.76 -5.95 16.42
CA TYR A 146 -15.71 -7.37 16.78
C TYR A 146 -15.57 -7.55 18.29
N ILE A 147 -14.66 -6.82 18.94
CA ILE A 147 -14.48 -6.83 20.39
C ILE A 147 -15.78 -6.41 21.10
N PHE A 148 -16.41 -5.32 20.64
CA PHE A 148 -17.66 -4.84 21.21
C PHE A 148 -18.78 -5.88 21.10
N CYS A 149 -19.01 -6.44 19.92
CA CYS A 149 -20.00 -7.49 19.71
C CYS A 149 -19.69 -8.74 20.56
N TYR A 150 -18.43 -9.14 20.63
CA TYR A 150 -18.04 -10.33 21.38
C TYR A 150 -18.27 -10.17 22.89
N TYR A 151 -17.88 -9.05 23.49
CA TYR A 151 -18.11 -8.82 24.92
C TYR A 151 -19.58 -8.51 25.25
N GLY A 152 -20.30 -7.83 24.36
CA GLY A 152 -21.69 -7.42 24.59
C GLY A 152 -22.70 -8.55 24.37
N THR A 153 -22.52 -9.36 23.32
CA THR A 153 -23.52 -10.36 22.90
C THR A 153 -22.94 -11.76 22.71
N ARG A 154 -21.62 -11.95 22.90
CA ARG A 154 -20.90 -13.20 22.58
C ARG A 154 -21.02 -13.64 21.12
N ILE A 155 -21.40 -12.72 20.22
CA ILE A 155 -21.44 -13.00 18.78
C ILE A 155 -20.02 -13.12 18.25
N SER A 156 -19.74 -14.23 17.56
CA SER A 156 -18.52 -14.43 16.78
C SER A 156 -18.86 -14.83 15.35
N TRP A 157 -17.94 -14.55 14.42
CA TRP A 157 -18.09 -14.92 13.02
C TRP A 157 -18.21 -16.44 12.80
N ASN A 158 -17.73 -17.28 13.72
CA ASN A 158 -17.83 -18.74 13.61
C ASN A 158 -19.29 -19.25 13.65
N LEU A 159 -20.21 -18.48 14.25
CA LEU A 159 -21.65 -18.80 14.26
C LEU A 159 -22.22 -18.96 12.84
N PHE A 160 -21.56 -18.39 11.83
CA PHE A 160 -21.86 -18.63 10.43
C PHE A 160 -21.95 -20.11 10.07
N PHE A 161 -21.05 -20.97 10.59
CA PHE A 161 -21.07 -22.40 10.26
C PHE A 161 -22.27 -23.13 10.85
N PHE A 162 -22.88 -22.55 11.88
CA PHE A 162 -24.05 -23.04 12.59
C PHE A 162 -25.35 -22.40 12.10
N THR A 163 -25.34 -21.75 10.92
CA THR A 163 -26.53 -21.04 10.37
C THR A 163 -27.77 -21.93 10.28
N PHE A 164 -27.61 -23.24 10.07
CA PHE A 164 -28.73 -24.18 9.94
C PHE A 164 -29.04 -24.97 11.23
N SER A 165 -28.23 -24.86 12.29
CA SER A 165 -28.53 -25.44 13.62
C SER A 165 -29.33 -24.44 14.45
N TRP A 166 -30.64 -24.35 14.16
CA TRP A 166 -31.56 -23.41 14.80
C TRP A 166 -31.64 -23.55 16.33
N GLU A 167 -31.34 -24.74 16.89
CA GLU A 167 -31.29 -24.98 18.33
C GLU A 167 -30.10 -24.30 19.03
N GLU A 168 -29.01 -24.01 18.32
CA GLU A 168 -27.77 -23.48 18.93
C GLU A 168 -27.64 -21.95 18.81
N VAL A 169 -28.22 -21.34 17.78
CA VAL A 169 -28.02 -19.90 17.51
C VAL A 169 -29.09 -19.01 18.15
N GLY A 170 -30.21 -19.60 18.57
CA GLY A 170 -31.29 -18.89 19.25
C GLY A 170 -32.10 -18.00 18.30
N THR A 171 -31.66 -16.76 18.05
CA THR A 171 -32.46 -15.78 17.27
C THR A 171 -31.83 -15.42 15.91
N PRO A 172 -32.66 -15.12 14.87
CA PRO A 172 -32.19 -14.73 13.53
C PRO A 172 -31.24 -13.51 13.50
N VAL A 173 -31.23 -12.71 14.56
CA VAL A 173 -30.35 -11.55 14.68
C VAL A 173 -28.88 -11.97 14.84
N TYR A 174 -28.61 -13.04 15.59
CA TYR A 174 -27.25 -13.55 15.80
C TYR A 174 -26.67 -14.14 14.52
N THR A 175 -27.47 -14.91 13.77
CA THR A 175 -27.04 -15.44 12.46
C THR A 175 -26.75 -14.30 11.48
N PHE A 176 -27.63 -13.32 11.36
CA PHE A 176 -27.42 -12.17 10.46
C PHE A 176 -26.15 -11.38 10.81
N ALA A 177 -25.93 -11.09 12.10
CA ALA A 177 -24.73 -10.42 12.57
C ALA A 177 -23.46 -11.23 12.28
N ALA A 178 -23.49 -12.55 12.46
CA ALA A 178 -22.36 -13.44 12.16
C ALA A 178 -22.02 -13.46 10.66
N TRP A 179 -23.04 -13.43 9.79
CA TRP A 179 -22.85 -13.29 8.34
C TRP A 179 -22.21 -11.96 7.96
N ILE A 180 -22.69 -10.85 8.53
CA ILE A 180 -22.07 -9.52 8.30
C ILE A 180 -20.60 -9.54 8.72
N GLN A 181 -20.28 -10.06 9.91
CA GLN A 181 -18.89 -10.18 10.37
C GLN A 181 -18.05 -11.03 9.42
N SER A 182 -18.57 -12.17 8.96
CA SER A 182 -17.87 -13.07 8.03
C SER A 182 -17.59 -12.41 6.68
N LEU A 183 -18.56 -11.69 6.11
CA LEU A 183 -18.39 -10.95 4.86
C LEU A 183 -17.38 -9.80 5.01
N MET A 184 -17.38 -9.10 6.14
CA MET A 184 -16.38 -8.06 6.43
C MET A 184 -14.97 -8.64 6.55
N ILE A 185 -14.79 -9.76 7.27
CA ILE A 185 -13.50 -10.47 7.34
C ILE A 185 -13.03 -10.85 5.93
N LEU A 186 -13.91 -11.45 5.12
CA LEU A 186 -13.58 -11.86 3.77
C LEU A 186 -13.13 -10.67 2.91
N ALA A 187 -13.87 -9.56 2.96
CA ALA A 187 -13.52 -8.34 2.24
C ALA A 187 -12.15 -7.77 2.70
N LEU A 188 -11.87 -7.77 4.01
CA LEU A 188 -10.59 -7.32 4.57
C LEU A 188 -9.43 -8.23 4.18
N LEU A 189 -9.63 -9.55 4.17
CA LEU A 189 -8.64 -10.51 3.71
C LEU A 189 -8.33 -10.30 2.22
N ILE A 190 -9.36 -10.20 1.38
CA ILE A 190 -9.20 -9.90 -0.05
C ILE A 190 -8.47 -8.57 -0.24
N GLY A 191 -8.88 -7.52 0.48
CA GLY A 191 -8.25 -6.20 0.45
C GLY A 191 -6.78 -6.25 0.87
N THR A 192 -6.45 -7.05 1.88
CA THR A 192 -5.08 -7.26 2.35
C THR A 192 -4.24 -7.95 1.29
N VAL A 193 -4.70 -9.10 0.78
CA VAL A 193 -4.00 -9.85 -0.29
C VAL A 193 -3.77 -8.95 -1.52
N ARG A 194 -4.80 -8.21 -1.95
CA ARG A 194 -4.70 -7.26 -3.06
C ARG A 194 -3.73 -6.12 -2.77
N SER A 195 -3.74 -5.58 -1.55
CA SER A 195 -2.82 -4.50 -1.19
C SER A 195 -1.38 -4.98 -1.26
N PHE A 196 -1.07 -6.18 -0.78
CA PHE A 196 0.26 -6.79 -0.81
C PHE A 196 0.61 -7.46 -2.15
N CYS A 197 -0.13 -7.18 -3.24
CA CYS A 197 0.11 -7.74 -4.57
C CYS A 197 1.39 -7.22 -5.27
N THR A 198 2.23 -6.42 -4.62
CA THR A 198 3.55 -6.02 -5.13
C THR A 198 4.71 -6.68 -4.40
N PHE A 199 4.45 -7.33 -3.26
CA PHE A 199 5.48 -8.02 -2.46
C PHE A 199 5.96 -9.30 -3.16
N SER A 200 7.24 -9.47 -3.47
CA SER A 200 7.71 -10.70 -4.12
C SER A 200 7.89 -11.85 -3.12
N PHE A 201 7.37 -13.02 -3.46
CA PHE A 201 7.58 -14.25 -2.68
C PHE A 201 7.80 -15.42 -3.66
N PRO A 202 9.03 -15.62 -4.15
CA PRO A 202 9.31 -16.57 -5.22
C PRO A 202 9.17 -18.03 -4.75
N PRO A 203 8.83 -18.97 -5.64
CA PRO A 203 8.62 -20.38 -5.30
C PRO A 203 9.95 -21.12 -5.11
N THR A 204 10.70 -20.79 -4.06
CA THR A 204 11.92 -21.51 -3.67
C THR A 204 11.58 -22.63 -2.68
N ARG A 205 12.44 -23.66 -2.56
CA ARG A 205 12.26 -24.75 -1.57
C ARG A 205 12.09 -24.20 -0.15
N ARG A 206 12.92 -23.22 0.24
CA ARG A 206 12.83 -22.54 1.54
C ARG A 206 11.47 -21.86 1.75
N ASN A 207 11.01 -21.09 0.77
CA ASN A 207 9.74 -20.37 0.86
C ASN A 207 8.53 -21.32 0.88
N GLY A 208 8.60 -22.43 0.13
CA GLY A 208 7.59 -23.49 0.19
C GLY A 208 7.50 -24.13 1.57
N VAL A 209 8.65 -24.45 2.20
CA VAL A 209 8.68 -24.97 3.57
C VAL A 209 8.08 -23.96 4.56
N ILE A 210 8.45 -22.68 4.47
CA ILE A 210 7.89 -21.62 5.33
C ILE A 210 6.36 -21.57 5.18
N LEU A 211 5.86 -21.61 3.95
CA LEU A 211 4.42 -21.54 3.69
C LEU A 211 3.67 -22.75 4.26
N VAL A 212 4.23 -23.95 4.11
CA VAL A 212 3.66 -25.19 4.68
C VAL A 212 3.65 -25.12 6.20
N VAL A 213 4.75 -24.67 6.83
CA VAL A 213 4.83 -24.50 8.28
C VAL A 213 3.76 -23.53 8.77
N LEU A 214 3.58 -22.39 8.09
CA LEU A 214 2.56 -21.40 8.46
C LEU A 214 1.14 -21.94 8.32
N TRP A 215 0.86 -22.76 7.31
CA TRP A 215 -0.43 -23.45 7.17
C TRP A 215 -0.66 -24.49 8.27
N ILE A 216 0.36 -25.29 8.61
CA ILE A 216 0.31 -26.25 9.70
C ILE A 216 0.08 -25.53 11.02
N GLU A 217 0.80 -24.44 11.27
CA GLU A 217 0.63 -23.62 12.47
C GLU A 217 -0.79 -23.05 12.54
N PHE A 218 -1.31 -22.51 11.44
CA PHE A 218 -2.70 -22.01 11.38
C PHE A 218 -3.72 -23.11 11.69
N LEU A 219 -3.56 -24.29 11.08
CA LEU A 219 -4.49 -25.40 11.27
C LEU A 219 -4.40 -25.96 12.70
N ALA A 220 -3.18 -26.18 13.20
CA ALA A 220 -2.94 -26.64 14.57
C ALA A 220 -3.50 -25.65 15.59
N TYR A 221 -3.30 -24.35 15.36
CA TYR A 221 -3.84 -23.29 16.20
C TYR A 221 -5.37 -23.34 16.26
N ARG A 222 -6.05 -23.49 15.12
CA ARG A 222 -7.52 -23.62 15.07
C ARG A 222 -8.02 -24.91 15.70
N LEU A 223 -7.34 -26.02 15.46
CA LEU A 223 -7.72 -27.32 16.00
C LEU A 223 -7.55 -27.38 17.53
N LEU A 224 -6.52 -26.74 18.07
CA LEU A 224 -6.26 -26.70 19.50
C LEU A 224 -7.22 -25.74 20.23
N THR A 225 -7.50 -24.56 19.64
CA THR A 225 -8.30 -23.52 20.31
C THR A 225 -9.80 -23.77 20.26
N ALA A 226 -10.31 -24.49 19.26
CA ALA A 226 -11.74 -24.81 19.15
C ALA A 226 -12.31 -25.62 20.34
N PRO A 227 -11.77 -26.81 20.69
CA PRO A 227 -12.30 -27.60 21.82
C PRO A 227 -12.03 -26.94 23.18
N ILE A 228 -10.94 -26.16 23.28
CA ILE A 228 -10.61 -25.40 24.49
C ILE A 228 -11.67 -24.31 24.73
N ALA A 229 -12.14 -23.62 23.69
CA ALA A 229 -13.19 -22.61 23.81
C ALA A 229 -14.53 -23.22 24.30
N ASP A 230 -14.89 -24.40 23.80
CA ASP A 230 -16.10 -25.11 24.22
C ASP A 230 -15.99 -25.59 25.68
N LEU A 231 -14.87 -26.23 26.05
CA LEU A 231 -14.62 -26.70 27.42
C LEU A 231 -14.60 -25.55 28.43
N LEU A 232 -14.03 -24.41 28.05
CA LEU A 232 -13.94 -23.19 28.85
C LEU A 232 -15.27 -22.40 28.88
N SER A 233 -16.27 -22.77 28.07
CA SER A 233 -17.61 -22.19 28.14
C SER A 233 -18.56 -22.95 29.07
N ALA A 234 -18.08 -24.03 29.70
CA ALA A 234 -18.85 -24.84 30.63
C ALA A 234 -19.35 -24.01 31.84
N PRO A 235 -20.60 -24.26 32.29
CA PRO A 235 -21.31 -23.39 33.24
C PRO A 235 -20.71 -23.33 34.66
N GLU A 236 -19.73 -24.15 34.99
CA GLU A 236 -19.16 -24.29 36.34
C GLU A 236 -18.05 -23.27 36.67
N ILE A 237 -17.68 -22.39 35.73
CA ILE A 237 -16.54 -21.48 35.91
C ILE A 237 -16.95 -20.20 36.67
N PRO A 238 -16.23 -19.81 37.73
CA PRO A 238 -16.54 -18.59 38.47
C PRO A 238 -16.50 -17.33 37.59
N VAL A 239 -17.39 -16.38 37.88
CA VAL A 239 -17.62 -15.15 37.08
C VAL A 239 -16.35 -14.29 36.92
N THR A 240 -15.45 -14.31 37.92
CA THR A 240 -14.16 -13.60 37.88
C THR A 240 -13.18 -14.18 36.86
N SER A 241 -13.17 -15.50 36.67
CA SER A 241 -12.39 -16.18 35.62
C SER A 241 -13.04 -16.09 34.24
N MET A 242 -14.36 -15.84 34.15
CA MET A 242 -15.07 -15.78 32.87
C MET A 242 -14.59 -14.64 31.96
N TRP A 243 -14.24 -13.48 32.51
CA TRP A 243 -13.72 -12.35 31.72
C TRP A 243 -12.31 -12.63 31.17
N ALA A 244 -11.44 -13.22 31.98
CA ALA A 244 -10.09 -13.59 31.56
C ALA A 244 -10.12 -14.64 30.45
N LEU A 245 -11.03 -15.60 30.57
CA LEU A 245 -11.26 -16.66 29.62
C LEU A 245 -11.83 -16.12 28.29
N MET A 246 -12.80 -15.21 28.37
CA MET A 246 -13.35 -14.53 27.19
C MET A 246 -12.27 -13.68 26.49
N ALA A 247 -11.40 -13.00 27.24
CA ALA A 247 -10.25 -12.29 26.68
C ALA A 247 -9.26 -13.24 25.97
N LEU A 248 -8.97 -14.41 26.54
CA LEU A 248 -8.10 -15.41 25.91
C LEU A 248 -8.67 -15.93 24.59
N ILE A 249 -9.97 -16.29 24.55
CA ILE A 249 -10.64 -16.76 23.33
C ILE A 249 -10.65 -15.66 22.26
N LEU A 250 -10.92 -14.42 22.64
CA LEU A 250 -10.89 -13.26 21.75
C LEU A 250 -9.49 -13.05 21.16
N MET A 251 -8.47 -13.00 22.02
CA MET A 251 -7.07 -12.85 21.58
C MET A 251 -6.67 -13.98 20.66
N ALA A 252 -7.18 -15.19 20.92
CA ALA A 252 -6.92 -16.32 20.06
C ALA A 252 -7.57 -16.19 18.69
N GLY A 253 -8.84 -15.76 18.64
CA GLY A 253 -9.52 -15.43 17.39
C GLY A 253 -8.77 -14.39 16.56
N ILE A 254 -8.28 -13.33 17.20
CA ILE A 254 -7.50 -12.27 16.53
C ILE A 254 -6.18 -12.81 15.98
N ALA A 255 -5.43 -13.57 16.77
CA ALA A 255 -4.16 -14.17 16.32
C ALA A 255 -4.36 -15.09 15.12
N SER A 256 -5.43 -15.89 15.13
CA SER A 256 -5.80 -16.75 14.00
C SER A 256 -6.11 -15.95 12.73
N LEU A 257 -6.84 -14.83 12.82
CA LEU A 257 -7.12 -13.97 11.67
C LEU A 257 -5.86 -13.32 11.09
N ILE A 258 -4.92 -12.91 11.95
CA ILE A 258 -3.63 -12.35 11.52
C ILE A 258 -2.84 -13.42 10.76
N LEU A 259 -2.73 -14.62 11.33
CA LEU A 259 -2.00 -15.72 10.70
C LEU A 259 -2.63 -16.10 9.37
N LEU A 260 -3.97 -16.20 9.30
CA LEU A 260 -4.70 -16.45 8.05
C LEU A 260 -4.40 -15.38 6.99
N ALA A 261 -4.41 -14.10 7.35
CA ALA A 261 -4.12 -13.00 6.43
C ALA A 261 -2.68 -13.11 5.86
N ILE A 262 -1.71 -13.47 6.70
CA ILE A 262 -0.32 -13.68 6.30
C ILE A 262 -0.24 -14.87 5.33
N VAL A 263 -0.77 -16.01 5.72
CA VAL A 263 -0.68 -17.27 4.96
C VAL A 263 -1.37 -17.13 3.60
N LEU A 264 -2.57 -16.53 3.54
CA LEU A 264 -3.28 -16.27 2.28
C LEU A 264 -2.50 -15.33 1.37
N THR A 265 -1.93 -14.26 1.94
CA THR A 265 -1.10 -13.34 1.17
C THR A 265 0.07 -14.09 0.57
N LEU A 266 0.88 -14.78 1.38
CA LEU A 266 2.05 -15.53 0.88
C LEU A 266 1.67 -16.61 -0.15
N SER A 267 0.58 -17.34 0.07
CA SER A 267 0.08 -18.36 -0.87
C SER A 267 -0.23 -17.77 -2.25
N VAL A 268 -0.98 -16.67 -2.29
CA VAL A 268 -1.34 -16.00 -3.56
C VAL A 268 -0.10 -15.45 -4.26
N ARG A 269 0.86 -14.89 -3.50
CA ARG A 269 2.12 -14.36 -4.06
C ARG A 269 3.00 -15.47 -4.63
N MET A 270 3.12 -16.59 -3.94
CA MET A 270 3.88 -17.75 -4.43
C MET A 270 3.25 -18.33 -5.70
N ALA A 271 1.92 -18.49 -5.73
CA ALA A 271 1.20 -18.99 -6.90
C ALA A 271 1.30 -18.04 -8.10
N ALA A 272 1.29 -16.72 -7.88
CA ALA A 272 1.50 -15.74 -8.95
C ALA A 272 2.93 -15.80 -9.51
N ALA A 273 3.95 -15.89 -8.64
CA ALA A 273 5.34 -16.01 -9.06
C ALA A 273 5.63 -17.34 -9.78
N TRP A 274 5.02 -18.44 -9.34
CA TRP A 274 5.13 -19.73 -10.00
C TRP A 274 4.56 -19.69 -11.43
N ARG A 275 3.36 -19.14 -11.61
CA ARG A 275 2.77 -18.96 -12.95
C ARG A 275 3.66 -18.13 -13.88
N ALA A 276 4.21 -17.03 -13.38
CA ALA A 276 5.10 -16.17 -14.17
C ALA A 276 6.42 -16.86 -14.58
N SER A 277 6.86 -17.90 -13.87
CA SER A 277 8.06 -18.67 -14.22
C SER A 277 7.83 -19.82 -15.21
N HIS A 278 6.56 -20.15 -15.51
CA HIS A 278 6.16 -21.26 -16.40
C HIS A 278 5.39 -20.78 -17.65
N CYS A 279 5.31 -19.46 -17.88
CA CYS A 279 4.83 -18.84 -19.11
C CYS A 279 6.01 -18.19 -19.84
#